data_AF-A0A2W6XBY8-F1
#
_entry.id   AF-A0A2W6XBY8-F1
#
_cell.length_a   1.000
_cell.length_b   1.000
_cell.length_c   1.000
_cell.angle_alpha   90.00
_cell.angle_beta   90.00
_cell.angle_gamma   90.00
#
_symmetry.space_group_name_H-M   'P 1'
#
loop_
_entity.id
_entity.type
_entity.pdbx_description
1 polymer ?
#
loop_
_entity_poly.entity_id
_entity_poly.type
_entity_poly.pdbx_seq_one_letter_code
_entity_poly.pdbx_strand_id
1 'polypeptide(L)'
;MVAASILTGDQPVRRISSIPAVWLPLAACVLLAAGCQKSGPADPGASGQGAAPSDVIDAVPLPPEETPAPAPPSATPAPEKAKPAETPAEEPQATLPEGPDMAPVRVPVSEVACRDAIGASAAARLVERCVQVSPATHPPCNAANPCDLIQGEIDRSCKLWARDGNPPAACKS
;
A
#
# COMPACT_ATOMS: atom_id res chain seq x y z
N MET A 1 -42.19 29.94 -36.52
CA MET A 1 -41.27 30.91 -35.89
C MET A 1 -39.90 30.28 -35.81
N VAL A 2 -38.97 30.93 -36.49
CA VAL A 2 -37.57 30.54 -36.68
C VAL A 2 -36.76 31.06 -35.50
N ALA A 3 -35.89 30.25 -34.91
CA ALA A 3 -34.46 30.54 -34.79
C ALA A 3 -33.77 29.49 -33.90
N ALA A 4 -33.00 28.62 -34.55
CA ALA A 4 -31.82 28.04 -33.96
C ALA A 4 -30.77 29.16 -33.84
N SER A 5 -30.17 29.32 -32.66
CA SER A 5 -29.01 30.18 -32.46
C SER A 5 -27.83 29.32 -32.06
N ILE A 6 -27.00 29.01 -33.06
CA ILE A 6 -25.61 28.64 -32.88
C ILE A 6 -24.80 29.93 -33.11
N LEU A 7 -24.31 30.56 -32.05
CA LEU A 7 -23.20 31.54 -32.07
C LEU A 7 -22.24 31.07 -30.97
N THR A 8 -21.09 30.46 -31.28
CA THR A 8 -19.86 31.07 -31.83
C THR A 8 -19.25 32.12 -30.92
N GLY A 9 -18.02 31.86 -30.48
CA GLY A 9 -17.08 32.82 -29.89
C GLY A 9 -17.25 32.97 -28.38
N ASP A 10 -16.22 33.06 -27.56
CA ASP A 10 -14.81 33.25 -27.78
C ASP A 10 -14.16 32.88 -26.44
N GLN A 11 -13.21 31.96 -26.44
CA GLN A 11 -12.40 31.70 -25.25
C GLN A 11 -11.41 32.85 -25.11
N PRO A 12 -11.42 33.67 -24.04
CA PRO A 12 -10.31 34.56 -23.77
C PRO A 12 -9.14 33.75 -23.22
N VAL A 13 -8.35 33.18 -24.13
CA VAL A 13 -6.93 32.95 -23.91
C VAL A 13 -6.29 34.33 -23.71
N ARG A 14 -5.38 34.44 -22.73
CA ARG A 14 -4.53 35.61 -22.39
C ARG A 14 -5.21 36.57 -21.41
N ARG A 15 -4.60 36.88 -20.25
CA ARG A 15 -3.24 37.41 -20.15
C ARG A 15 -2.48 36.83 -18.95
N ILE A 16 -1.40 36.14 -19.27
CA ILE A 16 -0.17 36.13 -18.47
C ILE A 16 0.17 37.61 -18.23
N SER A 17 -0.18 38.12 -17.05
CA SER A 17 0.10 39.49 -16.65
C SER A 17 1.35 39.47 -15.78
N SER A 18 2.41 40.06 -16.32
CA SER A 18 3.52 40.68 -15.59
C SER A 18 4.51 39.77 -14.87
N ILE A 19 5.41 39.16 -15.65
CA ILE A 19 6.77 38.89 -15.19
C ILE A 19 7.56 40.19 -15.41
N PRO A 20 8.02 40.92 -14.37
CA PRO A 20 8.94 42.04 -14.58
C PRO A 20 10.33 41.47 -14.94
N ALA A 21 10.63 41.49 -16.23
CA ALA A 21 11.94 41.26 -16.79
C ALA A 21 12.80 42.52 -16.64
N VAL A 22 13.50 42.68 -15.51
CA VAL A 22 14.53 43.72 -15.35
C VAL A 22 15.62 43.20 -14.40
N TRP A 23 16.74 42.77 -15.00
CA TRP A 23 18.11 42.75 -14.44
C TRP A 23 18.46 41.55 -13.54
N LEU A 24 19.60 40.86 -13.65
CA LEU A 24 20.80 41.00 -14.46
C LEU A 24 21.56 39.64 -14.37
N PRO A 25 22.09 39.11 -15.46
CA PRO A 25 22.91 37.89 -15.46
C PRO A 25 24.33 38.24 -15.00
N LEU A 26 24.91 37.46 -14.08
CA LEU A 26 26.36 37.28 -13.93
C LEU A 26 26.66 36.22 -12.85
N ALA A 27 27.63 35.36 -13.17
CA ALA A 27 28.29 34.35 -12.33
C ALA A 27 27.45 33.10 -11.99
N ALA A 28 27.54 31.95 -12.69
CA ALA A 28 28.70 31.40 -13.41
C ALA A 28 30.02 31.66 -12.66
N CYS A 29 30.03 31.42 -11.35
CA CYS A 29 31.25 31.23 -10.59
C CYS A 29 31.34 29.77 -10.14
N VAL A 30 32.13 29.03 -10.91
CA VAL A 30 33.16 28.11 -10.40
C VAL A 30 32.66 26.82 -9.73
N LEU A 31 32.68 25.76 -10.53
CA LEU A 31 33.13 24.42 -10.17
C LEU A 31 34.23 24.43 -9.07
N LEU A 32 33.86 24.09 -7.84
CA LEU A 32 34.71 23.70 -6.70
C LEU A 32 33.72 23.21 -5.62
N ALA A 33 33.63 21.96 -5.17
CA ALA A 33 34.60 20.90 -5.13
C ALA A 33 33.90 19.55 -5.28
N ALA A 34 34.46 18.70 -6.14
CA ALA A 34 34.43 17.27 -5.95
C ALA A 34 35.15 16.97 -4.62
N GLY A 35 34.38 16.59 -3.61
CA GLY A 35 34.87 16.07 -2.34
C GLY A 35 34.03 14.86 -1.99
N CYS A 36 34.55 13.67 -2.28
CA CYS A 36 33.99 12.41 -1.88
C CYS A 36 33.75 12.41 -0.36
N GLN A 37 32.50 12.24 0.06
CA GLN A 37 32.20 11.86 1.45
C GLN A 37 32.74 10.43 1.63
N LYS A 38 34.00 10.34 2.05
CA LYS A 38 34.69 9.09 2.39
C LYS A 38 33.91 8.43 3.51
N SER A 39 33.26 7.31 3.20
CA SER A 39 32.74 6.35 4.17
C SER A 39 33.84 6.02 5.18
N GLY A 40 33.60 6.33 6.45
CA GLY A 40 34.43 5.90 7.56
C GLY A 40 34.21 4.41 7.83
N PRO A 41 35.27 3.65 8.19
CA PRO A 41 35.17 2.24 8.45
C PRO A 41 34.47 1.95 9.78
N ALA A 42 33.75 0.84 9.79
CA ALA A 42 33.11 0.24 10.95
C ALA A 42 34.14 -0.35 11.95
N ASP A 43 33.85 -0.10 13.24
CA ASP A 43 34.01 -0.94 14.45
C ASP A 43 35.41 -1.40 14.93
N PRO A 44 35.58 -1.87 16.20
CA PRO A 44 34.66 -1.94 17.35
C PRO A 44 35.21 -1.33 18.66
N GLY A 45 34.33 -1.01 19.61
CA GLY A 45 34.71 -0.55 20.96
C GLY A 45 33.74 -1.03 22.03
N ALA A 46 33.99 -2.24 22.53
CA ALA A 46 33.27 -2.84 23.65
C ALA A 46 33.75 -2.26 25.00
N SER A 47 32.79 -1.88 25.85
CA SER A 47 32.86 -1.79 27.31
C SER A 47 31.41 -1.55 27.79
N GLY A 48 30.70 -2.40 28.54
CA GLY A 48 31.10 -3.54 29.35
C GLY A 48 30.82 -3.29 30.83
N GLN A 49 29.57 -3.02 31.24
CA GLN A 49 29.01 -3.21 32.59
C GLN A 49 27.48 -3.01 32.46
N GLY A 50 26.56 -3.84 32.92
CA GLY A 50 26.61 -4.97 33.83
C GLY A 50 25.35 -4.91 34.69
N ALA A 51 24.25 -5.53 34.24
CA ALA A 51 23.10 -5.93 35.06
C ALA A 51 22.20 -6.87 34.24
N ALA A 52 22.40 -8.17 34.39
CA ALA A 52 21.49 -9.19 33.89
C ALA A 52 20.52 -9.60 35.01
N PRO A 53 19.20 -9.62 34.77
CA PRO A 53 18.34 -10.62 35.37
C PRO A 53 18.38 -11.89 34.51
N SER A 54 18.69 -13.01 35.16
CA SER A 54 18.74 -14.35 34.56
C SER A 54 17.33 -14.87 34.28
N ASP A 55 16.81 -14.59 33.09
CA ASP A 55 15.73 -15.35 32.46
C ASP A 55 16.07 -15.52 30.97
N VAL A 56 17.15 -16.25 30.70
CA VAL A 56 17.49 -16.71 29.35
C VAL A 56 16.83 -18.07 29.17
N ILE A 57 15.75 -18.08 28.39
CA ILE A 57 15.18 -19.30 27.84
C ILE A 57 16.24 -19.88 26.89
N ASP A 58 16.71 -21.08 27.20
CA ASP A 58 17.69 -21.83 26.41
C ASP A 58 17.10 -22.06 25.01
N ALA A 59 17.67 -21.39 24.00
CA ALA A 59 17.30 -21.61 22.62
C ALA A 59 17.87 -22.97 22.19
N VAL A 60 17.01 -24.00 22.18
CA VAL A 60 17.31 -25.29 21.56
C VAL A 60 17.79 -25.03 20.13
N PRO A 61 19.04 -25.38 19.77
CA PRO A 61 19.52 -25.22 18.41
C PRO A 61 18.71 -26.11 17.46
N LEU A 62 18.04 -25.50 16.49
CA LEU A 62 17.44 -26.24 15.38
C LEU A 62 18.57 -26.87 14.55
N PRO A 63 18.42 -28.12 14.08
CA PRO A 63 19.40 -28.75 13.21
C PRO A 63 19.57 -27.92 11.93
N PRO A 64 20.79 -27.92 11.32
CA PRO A 64 21.01 -27.20 10.08
C PRO A 64 20.09 -27.75 8.98
N GLU A 65 19.41 -26.85 8.27
CA GLU A 65 18.57 -27.19 7.13
C GLU A 65 19.41 -27.91 6.06
N GLU A 66 19.09 -29.18 5.81
CA GLU A 66 19.49 -29.84 4.57
C GLU A 66 18.83 -29.10 3.41
N THR A 67 19.66 -28.58 2.50
CA THR A 67 19.23 -27.95 1.26
C THR A 67 18.43 -28.95 0.43
N PRO A 68 17.14 -28.73 0.11
CA PRO A 68 16.42 -29.64 -0.77
C PRO A 68 17.05 -29.59 -2.17
N ALA A 69 17.51 -30.74 -2.65
CA ALA A 69 17.99 -30.91 -4.02
C ALA A 69 16.91 -30.51 -5.04
N PRO A 70 17.31 -30.00 -6.24
CA PRO A 70 16.34 -29.64 -7.26
C PRO A 70 15.59 -30.89 -7.76
N ALA A 71 14.26 -30.85 -7.68
CA ALA A 71 13.40 -31.90 -8.23
C ALA A 71 13.53 -31.97 -9.77
N PRO A 72 13.49 -33.17 -10.38
CA PRO A 72 13.46 -33.33 -11.83
C PRO A 72 12.15 -32.75 -12.43
N PRO A 73 12.14 -32.33 -13.72
CA PRO A 73 10.93 -31.83 -14.34
C PRO A 73 9.89 -32.95 -14.46
N SER A 74 8.76 -32.81 -13.75
CA SER A 74 7.62 -33.69 -13.92
C SER A 74 7.08 -33.59 -15.34
N ALA A 75 7.09 -34.74 -16.03
CA ALA A 75 6.42 -34.94 -17.29
C ALA A 75 4.91 -34.66 -17.16
N THR A 76 4.36 -33.94 -18.13
CA THR A 76 2.91 -33.77 -18.31
C THR A 76 2.25 -35.13 -18.60
N PRO A 77 1.23 -35.56 -17.82
CA PRO A 77 0.35 -36.64 -18.27
C PRO A 77 -0.72 -36.07 -19.21
N ALA A 78 -0.84 -36.66 -20.39
CA ALA A 78 -2.00 -36.51 -21.27
C ALA A 78 -3.27 -37.08 -20.60
N PRO A 79 -4.48 -36.68 -21.01
CA PRO A 79 -5.71 -36.95 -20.27
C PRO A 79 -6.17 -38.41 -20.46
N GLU A 80 -6.11 -39.20 -19.38
CA GLU A 80 -6.78 -40.50 -19.32
C GLU A 80 -8.27 -40.29 -19.04
N LYS A 81 -9.12 -40.88 -19.89
CA LYS A 81 -10.58 -40.82 -19.81
C LYS A 81 -11.12 -41.31 -18.46
N ALA A 82 -12.15 -40.61 -18.00
CA ALA A 82 -12.85 -40.79 -16.73
C ALA A 82 -13.34 -42.22 -16.43
N LYS A 83 -13.22 -42.61 -15.15
CA LYS A 83 -14.09 -43.57 -14.47
C LYS A 83 -14.86 -42.81 -13.36
N PRO A 84 -16.19 -43.00 -13.20
CA PRO A 84 -17.01 -42.22 -12.28
C PRO A 84 -16.54 -42.28 -10.83
N ALA A 85 -16.65 -41.12 -10.16
CA ALA A 85 -16.30 -40.87 -8.78
C ALA A 85 -17.02 -41.83 -7.83
N GLU A 86 -16.25 -42.51 -6.98
CA GLU A 86 -16.76 -43.02 -5.70
C GLU A 86 -17.00 -41.81 -4.80
N THR A 87 -18.25 -41.63 -4.40
CA THR A 87 -18.70 -40.64 -3.43
C THR A 87 -17.98 -40.90 -2.10
N PRO A 88 -17.23 -39.94 -1.54
CA PRO A 88 -16.81 -40.03 -0.15
C PRO A 88 -18.05 -40.07 0.73
N ALA A 89 -18.10 -41.05 1.64
CA ALA A 89 -19.17 -41.18 2.61
C ALA A 89 -19.26 -39.90 3.47
N GLU A 90 -20.45 -39.33 3.52
CA GLU A 90 -20.77 -38.10 4.23
C GLU A 90 -20.71 -38.35 5.74
N GLU A 91 -19.65 -37.86 6.40
CA GLU A 91 -19.69 -37.66 7.86
C GLU A 91 -20.78 -36.65 8.19
N PRO A 92 -21.63 -36.87 9.21
CA PRO A 92 -22.65 -35.91 9.61
C PRO A 92 -22.01 -34.60 10.07
N GLN A 93 -21.89 -33.64 9.16
CA GLN A 93 -21.53 -32.28 9.49
C GLN A 93 -22.67 -31.71 10.35
N ALA A 94 -22.35 -31.24 11.54
CA ALA A 94 -23.30 -30.53 12.38
C ALA A 94 -23.79 -29.29 11.62
N THR A 95 -25.02 -29.34 11.11
CA THR A 95 -25.67 -28.21 10.46
C THR A 95 -26.07 -27.20 11.53
N LEU A 96 -25.37 -26.06 11.57
CA LEU A 96 -25.86 -24.89 12.28
C LEU A 96 -27.10 -24.39 11.52
N PRO A 97 -28.23 -24.10 12.20
CA PRO A 97 -29.39 -23.54 11.53
C PRO A 97 -28.99 -22.21 10.88
N GLU A 98 -29.17 -22.10 9.57
CA GLU A 98 -28.97 -20.85 8.86
C GLU A 98 -29.96 -19.82 9.42
N GLY A 99 -29.44 -18.81 10.13
CA GLY A 99 -30.24 -17.70 10.60
C GLY A 99 -30.91 -17.00 9.41
N PRO A 100 -32.09 -16.40 9.60
CA PRO A 100 -32.81 -15.73 8.52
C PRO A 100 -31.91 -14.70 7.83
N ASP A 101 -31.78 -14.86 6.51
CA ASP A 101 -31.25 -13.89 5.54
C ASP A 101 -29.86 -13.30 5.79
N MET A 102 -28.91 -14.11 6.29
CA MET A 102 -27.48 -13.75 6.33
C MET A 102 -26.72 -14.13 5.04
N ALA A 103 -27.34 -13.95 3.86
CA ALA A 103 -26.63 -14.14 2.60
C ALA A 103 -25.53 -13.07 2.43
N PRO A 104 -24.29 -13.44 2.04
CA PRO A 104 -23.21 -12.47 1.89
C PRO A 104 -23.52 -11.48 0.76
N VAL A 105 -23.72 -10.20 1.13
CA VAL A 105 -23.82 -9.10 0.17
C VAL A 105 -22.41 -8.66 -0.20
N ARG A 106 -22.03 -8.79 -1.48
CA ARG A 106 -20.77 -8.20 -1.97
C ARG A 106 -20.94 -6.70 -2.14
N VAL A 107 -20.05 -5.94 -1.50
CA VAL A 107 -19.87 -4.52 -1.81
C VAL A 107 -19.00 -4.42 -3.06
N PRO A 108 -19.43 -3.75 -4.13
CA PRO A 108 -18.57 -3.54 -5.29
C PRO A 108 -17.40 -2.66 -4.88
N VAL A 109 -16.19 -3.20 -4.98
CA VAL A 109 -14.94 -2.44 -4.89
C VAL A 109 -14.35 -2.43 -6.28
N SER A 110 -13.85 -1.28 -6.74
CA SER A 110 -13.09 -1.22 -7.98
C SER A 110 -11.92 -2.20 -7.91
N GLU A 111 -11.55 -2.89 -8.99
CA GLU A 111 -10.40 -3.82 -9.00
C GLU A 111 -9.10 -3.13 -9.45
N VAL A 112 -9.20 -1.88 -9.90
CA VAL A 112 -8.06 -1.10 -10.42
C VAL A 112 -7.19 -0.62 -9.26
N ALA A 113 -5.88 -0.87 -9.36
CA ALA A 113 -4.94 -0.40 -8.35
C ALA A 113 -4.89 1.13 -8.30
N CYS A 114 -4.78 1.69 -7.09
CA CYS A 114 -4.81 3.14 -6.92
C CYS A 114 -3.64 3.84 -7.63
N ARG A 115 -2.47 3.20 -7.68
CA ARG A 115 -1.33 3.69 -8.46
C ARG A 115 -1.63 3.88 -9.95
N ASP A 116 -2.50 3.04 -10.52
CA ASP A 116 -2.86 3.07 -11.93
C ASP A 116 -4.00 4.09 -12.17
N ALA A 117 -4.90 4.24 -11.20
CA ALA A 117 -6.02 5.18 -11.28
C ALA A 117 -5.60 6.65 -11.15
N ILE A 118 -4.71 6.98 -10.20
CA ILE A 118 -4.33 8.39 -9.90
C ILE A 118 -2.84 8.68 -10.07
N GLY A 119 -2.06 7.69 -10.50
CA GLY A 119 -0.61 7.79 -10.63
C GLY A 119 0.14 7.50 -9.32
N ALA A 120 1.39 7.04 -9.46
CA ALA A 120 2.19 6.55 -8.34
C ALA A 120 2.42 7.59 -7.23
N SER A 121 2.70 8.85 -7.58
CA SER A 121 2.98 9.91 -6.60
C SER A 121 1.75 10.31 -5.80
N ALA A 122 0.58 10.42 -6.44
CA ALA A 122 -0.67 10.73 -5.75
C ALA A 122 -1.12 9.56 -4.87
N ALA A 123 -1.02 8.32 -5.37
CA ALA A 123 -1.32 7.12 -4.59
C ALA A 123 -0.40 6.98 -3.36
N ALA A 124 0.90 7.31 -3.49
CA ALA A 124 1.83 7.28 -2.37
C ALA A 124 1.42 8.27 -1.26
N ARG A 125 1.04 9.50 -1.60
CA ARG A 125 0.54 10.49 -0.62
C ARG A 125 -0.74 10.02 0.06
N LEU A 126 -1.62 9.34 -0.69
CA LEU A 126 -2.84 8.79 -0.14
C LEU A 126 -2.56 7.64 0.85
N VAL A 127 -1.67 6.73 0.48
CA VAL A 127 -1.22 5.63 1.35
C VAL A 127 -0.56 6.17 2.61
N GLU A 128 0.31 7.17 2.48
CA GLU A 128 0.97 7.81 3.63
C GLU A 128 -0.07 8.41 4.60
N ARG A 129 -1.07 9.11 4.08
CA ARG A 129 -2.19 9.60 4.90
C ARG A 129 -2.94 8.45 5.59
N CYS A 130 -3.24 7.38 4.86
CA CYS A 130 -3.92 6.19 5.38
C CYS A 130 -3.16 5.56 6.56
N VAL A 131 -1.84 5.38 6.43
CA VAL A 131 -1.01 4.83 7.50
C VAL A 131 -0.99 5.74 8.73
N GLN A 132 -0.97 7.06 8.55
CA GLN A 132 -0.98 8.01 9.67
C GLN A 132 -2.29 8.01 10.46
N VAL A 133 -3.40 7.61 9.84
CA VAL A 133 -4.72 7.62 10.49
C VAL A 133 -5.19 6.25 10.90
N SER A 134 -4.68 5.15 10.33
CA SER A 134 -5.19 3.82 10.68
C SER A 134 -4.60 3.32 12.01
N PRO A 135 -5.44 2.94 12.99
CA PRO A 135 -4.98 2.29 14.22
C PRO A 135 -4.67 0.79 14.06
N ALA A 136 -4.95 0.20 12.88
CA ALA A 136 -4.74 -1.23 12.65
C ALA A 136 -3.25 -1.54 12.44
N THR A 137 -2.83 -2.74 12.84
CA THR A 137 -1.44 -3.21 12.62
C THR A 137 -1.19 -3.62 11.17
N HIS A 138 -2.24 -3.98 10.43
CA HIS A 138 -2.19 -4.34 9.01
C HIS A 138 -3.37 -3.72 8.26
N PRO A 139 -3.37 -2.40 8.06
CA PRO A 139 -4.45 -1.74 7.35
C PRO A 139 -4.36 -1.98 5.84
N PRO A 140 -5.46 -1.78 5.09
CA PRO A 140 -5.47 -1.89 3.63
C PRO A 140 -4.74 -0.73 2.91
N CYS A 141 -3.83 -0.03 3.57
CA CYS A 141 -3.07 1.11 3.04
C CYS A 141 -1.97 0.64 2.08
N ASN A 142 -2.33 0.27 0.85
CA ASN A 142 -1.38 -0.17 -0.17
C ASN A 142 -1.79 0.38 -1.54
N ALA A 143 -0.85 0.96 -2.30
CA ALA A 143 -1.15 1.53 -3.62
C ALA A 143 -1.51 0.48 -4.70
N ALA A 144 -1.33 -0.82 -4.41
CA ALA A 144 -1.89 -1.92 -5.21
C ALA A 144 -3.39 -2.09 -4.99
N ASN A 145 -3.91 -1.61 -3.86
CA ASN A 145 -5.34 -1.65 -3.57
C ASN A 145 -6.07 -0.52 -4.29
N PRO A 146 -7.39 -0.63 -4.46
CA PRO A 146 -8.20 0.40 -5.09
C PRO A 146 -8.28 1.67 -4.25
N CYS A 147 -8.33 2.84 -4.89
CA CYS A 147 -8.33 4.11 -4.15
C CYS A 147 -9.52 4.21 -3.18
N ASP A 148 -10.70 3.72 -3.56
CA ASP A 148 -11.89 3.75 -2.71
C ASP A 148 -11.73 2.93 -1.43
N LEU A 149 -10.99 1.82 -1.50
CA LEU A 149 -10.67 1.00 -0.33
C LEU A 149 -9.76 1.79 0.64
N ILE A 150 -8.74 2.46 0.12
CA ILE A 150 -7.78 3.26 0.91
C ILE A 150 -8.49 4.49 1.51
N GLN A 151 -9.32 5.18 0.74
CA GLN A 151 -10.11 6.32 1.22
C GLN A 151 -11.14 5.90 2.27
N GLY A 152 -11.83 4.78 2.06
CA GLY A 152 -12.79 4.26 3.03
C GLY A 152 -12.14 3.96 4.39
N GLU A 153 -10.91 3.46 4.39
CA GLU A 153 -10.15 3.25 5.63
C GLU A 153 -9.76 4.58 6.31
N ILE A 154 -9.35 5.59 5.54
CA ILE A 154 -9.09 6.94 6.06
C ILE A 154 -10.34 7.50 6.72
N ASP A 155 -11.48 7.48 6.02
CA ASP A 155 -12.75 8.01 6.50
C ASP A 155 -13.23 7.29 7.75
N ARG A 156 -13.17 5.95 7.76
CA ARG A 156 -13.52 5.14 8.92
C ARG A 156 -12.63 5.47 10.11
N SER A 157 -11.31 5.52 9.91
CA SER A 157 -10.35 5.76 10.98
C SER A 157 -10.48 7.17 11.54
N CYS A 158 -10.67 8.17 10.69
CA CYS A 158 -10.87 9.54 11.15
C CYS A 158 -12.18 9.72 11.92
N LYS A 159 -13.26 9.02 11.53
CA LYS A 159 -14.50 8.98 12.33
C LYS A 159 -14.27 8.34 13.70
N LEU A 160 -13.45 7.28 13.77
CA LEU A 160 -13.08 6.64 15.03
C LEU A 160 -12.32 7.61 15.94
N TRP A 161 -11.27 8.27 15.44
CA TRP A 161 -10.51 9.22 16.26
C TRP A 161 -11.31 10.45 16.67
N ALA A 162 -12.24 10.92 15.82
CA ALA A 162 -13.13 12.01 16.16
C ALA A 162 -14.03 11.67 17.35
N ARG A 163 -14.49 10.41 17.45
CA ARG A 163 -15.25 9.92 18.60
C ARG A 163 -14.38 9.87 19.87
N ASP A 164 -13.11 9.52 19.72
CA ASP A 164 -12.19 9.33 20.86
C ASP A 164 -11.51 10.64 21.30
N GLY A 165 -11.73 11.75 20.58
CA GLY A 165 -11.43 13.13 21.03
C GLY A 165 -10.05 13.68 20.66
N ASN A 166 -9.20 12.92 19.97
CA ASN A 166 -7.87 13.37 19.56
C ASN A 166 -7.50 12.88 18.14
N PRO A 167 -8.13 13.43 17.08
CA PRO A 167 -7.81 13.03 15.72
C PRO A 167 -6.41 13.46 15.27
N PRO A 168 -5.64 12.58 14.63
CA PRO A 168 -4.38 12.94 13.96
C PRO A 168 -4.58 14.13 13.02
N ALA A 169 -3.54 14.96 12.83
CA ALA A 169 -3.60 16.08 11.91
C ALA A 169 -3.96 15.65 10.47
N ALA A 170 -3.54 14.44 10.07
CA ALA A 170 -3.88 13.83 8.79
C ALA A 170 -5.39 13.61 8.56
N CYS A 171 -6.21 13.63 9.61
CA CYS A 171 -7.68 13.60 9.48
C CYS A 171 -8.29 14.94 9.07
N LYS A 172 -7.51 16.02 9.06
CA LYS A 172 -7.92 17.34 8.59
C LYS A 172 -7.51 17.45 7.11
N SER A 173 -8.49 17.52 6.21
CA SER A 173 -8.30 17.73 4.76
C SER A 173 -9.09 18.94 4.30
#